data_AF-A0A354HF02-F1
#
_entry.id   AF-A0A354HF02-F1
#
_cell.length_a   1.000
_cell.length_b   1.000
_cell.length_c   1.000
_cell.angle_alpha   90.00
_cell.angle_beta   90.00
_cell.angle_gamma   90.00
#
_symmetry.space_group_name_H-M   'P 1'
#
loop_
_entity.id
_entity.type
_entity.pdbx_description
1 polymer ?
#
loop_
_entity_poly.entity_id
_entity_poly.type
_entity_poly.pdbx_seq_one_letter_code
_entity_poly.pdbx_strand_id
1 'polypeptide(L)'
;MNKSFEERAARENAKYEELITRKNRPDDSCNGVYRRYVNPVLTAAHTPLFWRYDMDPATNPFFMERLGINAVLNSGALYMNGKYYLVARVEGNDRKSFFAVAESTSPIDGFRFHDYPVRLPDTCPEETNVYDMRLTKHEDGWIYGVFCSESKDTSSADLSAANAQAGIVRT
;
A
#
# COMPACT_ATOMS: atom_id res chain seq x y z
N MET A 1 20.43 -16.85 23.87
CA MET A 1 19.06 -16.99 24.38
C MET A 1 18.10 -16.88 23.21
N ASN A 2 17.30 -17.92 22.97
CA ASN A 2 16.30 -17.94 21.90
C ASN A 2 15.10 -17.12 22.42
N LYS A 3 14.84 -15.93 21.85
CA LYS A 3 13.71 -15.08 22.29
C LYS A 3 12.38 -15.80 22.06
N SER A 4 11.45 -15.72 23.01
CA SER A 4 10.11 -16.31 22.86
C SER A 4 9.32 -15.63 21.73
N PHE A 5 8.28 -16.27 21.22
CA PHE A 5 7.41 -15.72 20.18
C PHE A 5 6.87 -14.34 20.59
N GLU A 6 6.40 -14.23 21.83
CA GLU A 6 5.80 -13.03 22.42
C GLU A 6 6.80 -11.88 22.47
N GLU A 7 8.06 -12.15 22.81
CA GLU A 7 9.12 -11.13 22.83
C GLU A 7 9.40 -10.56 21.43
N ARG A 8 9.34 -11.41 20.39
CA ARG A 8 9.53 -10.97 18.99
C ARG A 8 8.33 -10.17 18.51
N ALA A 9 7.12 -10.66 18.76
CA ALA A 9 5.88 -9.99 18.39
C ALA A 9 5.75 -8.63 19.07
N ALA A 10 6.04 -8.53 20.38
CA ALA A 10 6.00 -7.27 21.11
C ALA A 10 7.02 -6.27 20.56
N ARG A 11 8.25 -6.73 20.26
CA ARG A 11 9.30 -5.87 19.69
C ARG A 11 8.90 -5.31 18.32
N GLU A 12 8.38 -6.15 17.42
CA GLU A 12 7.99 -5.66 16.09
C GLU A 12 6.76 -4.75 16.15
N ASN A 13 5.78 -5.03 17.02
CA ASN A 13 4.63 -4.14 17.24
C ASN A 13 5.08 -2.76 17.74
N ALA A 14 6.03 -2.71 18.68
CA ALA A 14 6.57 -1.45 19.19
C ALA A 14 7.24 -0.62 18.08
N LYS A 15 8.06 -1.24 17.22
CA LYS A 15 8.67 -0.58 16.07
C LYS A 15 7.64 -0.08 15.05
N TYR A 16 6.58 -0.87 14.82
CA TYR A 16 5.50 -0.51 13.92
C TYR A 16 4.75 0.74 14.42
N GLU A 17 4.36 0.75 15.70
CA GLU A 17 3.68 1.90 16.30
C GLU A 17 4.58 3.14 16.35
N GLU A 18 5.87 2.99 16.64
CA GLU A 18 6.84 4.09 16.56
C GLU A 18 6.92 4.65 15.13
N LEU A 19 6.98 3.79 14.11
CA LEU A 19 7.08 4.21 12.71
C LEU A 19 5.86 5.02 12.26
N ILE A 20 4.65 4.49 12.47
CA ILE A 20 3.41 5.08 11.94
C ILE A 20 2.92 6.29 12.75
N THR A 21 3.40 6.47 13.99
CA THR A 21 3.12 7.67 14.80
C THR A 21 4.21 8.73 14.71
N ARG A 22 5.36 8.42 14.10
CA ARG A 22 6.48 9.34 13.93
C ARG A 22 6.04 10.63 13.24
N LYS A 23 6.28 11.76 13.91
CA LYS A 23 6.08 13.08 13.32
C LYS A 23 7.11 13.35 12.23
N ASN A 24 6.64 13.89 11.12
CA ASN A 24 7.51 14.27 10.02
C ASN A 24 7.92 15.73 10.16
N ARG A 25 9.00 16.10 9.47
CA ARG A 25 9.51 17.46 9.47
C ARG A 25 9.87 17.91 8.07
N PRO A 26 9.69 19.20 7.76
CA PRO A 26 10.25 19.80 6.56
C PRO A 26 11.72 19.44 6.39
N ASP A 27 12.11 19.16 5.16
CA ASP A 27 13.50 19.16 4.76
C ASP A 27 13.98 20.62 4.58
N ASP A 28 15.25 20.87 4.87
CA ASP A 28 15.83 22.22 4.75
C ASP A 28 15.97 22.66 3.27
N SER A 29 15.98 21.70 2.32
CA SER A 29 16.00 22.00 0.90
C SER A 29 14.62 22.47 0.40
N CYS A 30 14.58 23.72 -0.07
CA CYS A 30 13.38 24.33 -0.66
C CYS A 30 13.78 25.22 -1.83
N ASN A 31 13.08 25.09 -2.95
CA ASN A 31 13.28 25.93 -4.14
C ASN A 31 12.27 27.09 -4.24
N GLY A 32 11.48 27.31 -3.18
CA GLY A 32 10.41 28.32 -3.15
C GLY A 32 9.08 27.90 -3.78
N VAL A 33 9.00 26.71 -4.41
CA VAL A 33 7.78 26.20 -5.07
C VAL A 33 7.09 25.12 -4.23
N TYR A 34 7.87 24.20 -3.69
CA TYR A 34 7.38 23.12 -2.84
C TYR A 34 8.35 22.85 -1.71
N ARG A 35 7.86 22.16 -0.68
CA ARG A 35 8.63 21.74 0.48
C ARG A 35 8.69 20.22 0.51
N ARG A 36 9.89 19.67 0.58
CA ARG A 36 10.10 18.25 0.85
C ARG A 36 10.01 17.98 2.35
N TYR A 37 9.85 16.71 2.68
CA TYR A 37 9.84 16.23 4.06
C TYR A 37 10.88 15.12 4.20
N VAL A 38 11.47 15.04 5.39
CA VAL A 38 12.58 14.14 5.67
C VAL A 38 12.16 12.67 5.56
N ASN A 39 10.98 12.33 6.07
CA ASN A 39 10.49 10.96 6.07
C ASN A 39 9.46 10.73 4.95
N PRO A 40 9.46 9.54 4.31
CA PRO A 40 8.35 9.11 3.48
C PRO A 40 7.07 9.01 4.31
N VAL A 41 5.92 9.31 3.69
CA VAL A 41 4.60 9.14 4.31
C VAL A 41 4.16 7.67 4.40
N LEU A 42 4.67 6.83 3.49
CA LEU A 42 4.46 5.38 3.45
C LEU A 42 5.72 4.68 2.94
N THR A 43 5.95 3.47 3.43
CA THR A 43 6.96 2.51 2.98
C THR A 43 6.39 1.10 3.14
N ALA A 44 7.07 0.06 2.64
CA ALA A 44 6.68 -1.33 2.91
C ALA A 44 6.48 -1.62 4.41
N ALA A 45 7.32 -1.04 5.27
CA ALA A 45 7.24 -1.22 6.72
C ALA A 45 6.00 -0.57 7.37
N HIS A 46 5.28 0.33 6.67
CA HIS A 46 4.02 0.88 7.15
C HIS A 46 2.84 -0.10 7.02
N THR A 47 3.02 -1.22 6.29
CA THR A 47 1.98 -2.25 6.23
C THR A 47 1.85 -2.97 7.58
N PRO A 48 0.61 -3.19 8.07
CA PRO A 48 0.37 -3.81 9.36
C PRO A 48 1.06 -5.17 9.48
N LEU A 49 1.54 -5.51 10.68
CA LEU A 49 2.23 -6.78 10.90
C LEU A 49 1.34 -7.98 10.60
N PHE A 50 0.04 -7.91 10.92
CA PHE A 50 -0.89 -9.01 10.68
C PHE A 50 -1.21 -9.26 9.20
N TRP A 51 -0.79 -8.38 8.27
CA TRP A 51 -0.78 -8.72 6.83
C TRP A 51 0.38 -9.64 6.47
N ARG A 52 1.50 -9.50 7.18
CA ARG A 52 2.79 -10.07 6.80
C ARG A 52 3.16 -11.27 7.65
N TYR A 53 2.75 -11.29 8.92
CA TYR A 53 3.03 -12.32 9.90
C TYR A 53 1.76 -13.09 10.24
N ASP A 54 1.91 -14.40 10.34
CA ASP A 54 0.97 -15.22 11.10
C ASP A 54 1.26 -15.02 12.59
N MET A 55 0.25 -14.50 13.32
CA MET A 55 0.36 -14.11 14.72
C MET A 55 0.02 -15.25 15.69
N ASP A 56 -0.17 -16.48 15.20
CA ASP A 56 -0.38 -17.67 16.02
C ASP A 56 0.94 -18.43 16.26
N PRO A 57 1.40 -18.60 17.51
CA PRO A 57 2.63 -19.33 17.83
C PRO A 57 2.55 -20.84 17.50
N ALA A 58 1.35 -21.42 17.38
CA ALA A 58 1.19 -22.83 17.03
C ALA A 58 1.51 -23.09 15.55
N THR A 59 1.20 -22.14 14.67
CA THR A 59 1.42 -22.22 13.21
C THR A 59 2.63 -21.40 12.74
N ASN A 60 3.14 -20.50 13.57
CA ASN A 60 4.35 -19.71 13.31
C ASN A 60 5.30 -19.58 14.53
N PRO A 61 5.85 -20.69 15.06
CA PRO A 61 6.63 -20.69 16.30
C PRO A 61 7.92 -19.84 16.23
N PHE A 62 8.42 -19.56 15.02
CA PHE A 62 9.61 -18.75 14.82
C PHE A 62 9.31 -17.26 14.60
N PHE A 63 8.03 -16.87 14.55
CA PHE A 63 7.59 -15.51 14.22
C PHE A 63 8.21 -15.00 12.90
N MET A 64 8.11 -15.83 11.86
CA MET A 64 8.61 -15.52 10.53
C MET A 64 7.57 -14.75 9.74
N GLU A 65 8.03 -13.85 8.88
CA GLU A 65 7.19 -13.23 7.87
C GLU A 65 6.71 -14.31 6.89
N ARG A 66 5.40 -14.31 6.59
CA ARG A 66 4.74 -15.24 5.69
C ARG A 66 4.48 -14.61 4.32
N LEU A 67 3.98 -13.38 4.33
CA LEU A 67 3.61 -12.61 3.14
C LEU A 67 4.34 -11.27 3.17
N GLY A 68 5.59 -11.28 2.73
CA GLY A 68 6.43 -10.07 2.73
C GLY A 68 5.95 -9.03 1.73
N ILE A 69 6.15 -7.76 2.08
CA ILE A 69 5.86 -6.60 1.22
C ILE A 69 7.17 -6.00 0.74
N ASN A 70 7.30 -5.89 -0.58
CA ASN A 70 8.48 -5.34 -1.22
C ASN A 70 8.44 -3.81 -1.26
N ALA A 71 7.31 -3.24 -1.67
CA ALA A 71 7.21 -1.79 -1.89
C ALA A 71 5.80 -1.23 -1.66
N VAL A 72 5.74 0.06 -1.36
CA VAL A 72 4.51 0.88 -1.35
C VAL A 72 4.82 2.14 -2.15
N LEU A 73 4.08 2.38 -3.22
CA LEU A 73 4.41 3.40 -4.22
C LEU A 73 3.17 3.88 -4.98
N ASN A 74 3.37 4.83 -5.90
CA ASN A 74 2.44 5.28 -6.94
C ASN A 74 0.97 5.43 -6.46
N SER A 75 0.77 6.09 -5.31
CA SER A 75 -0.55 6.19 -4.70
C SER A 75 -1.44 7.22 -5.38
N GLY A 76 -2.70 6.86 -5.61
CA GLY A 76 -3.78 7.85 -5.76
C GLY A 76 -4.01 8.57 -4.44
N ALA A 77 -4.50 9.81 -4.49
CA ALA A 77 -4.75 10.62 -3.30
C ALA A 77 -6.12 11.31 -3.37
N LEU A 78 -6.77 11.43 -2.22
CA LEU A 78 -8.05 12.13 -2.07
C LEU A 78 -8.11 12.82 -0.71
N TYR A 79 -8.62 14.05 -0.68
CA TYR A 79 -9.01 14.71 0.57
C TYR A 79 -10.53 14.71 0.69
N MET A 80 -11.05 14.12 1.76
CA MET A 80 -12.48 14.12 2.05
C MET A 80 -12.73 14.01 3.55
N ASN A 81 -13.85 14.56 4.02
CA ASN A 81 -14.30 14.44 5.41
C ASN A 81 -13.22 14.82 6.45
N GLY A 82 -12.39 15.82 6.14
CA GLY A 82 -11.33 16.30 7.03
C GLY A 82 -10.06 15.43 7.07
N LYS A 83 -9.97 14.36 6.26
CA LYS A 83 -8.84 13.41 6.24
C LYS A 83 -8.20 13.31 4.86
N TYR A 84 -6.93 12.96 4.87
CA TYR A 84 -6.12 12.64 3.69
C TYR A 84 -6.11 11.13 3.49
N TYR A 85 -6.51 10.69 2.31
CA TYR A 85 -6.55 9.29 1.90
C TYR A 85 -5.51 9.06 0.80
N LEU A 86 -4.78 7.96 0.94
CA LEU A 86 -3.90 7.42 -0.10
C LEU A 86 -4.41 6.04 -0.48
N VAL A 87 -4.74 5.84 -1.75
CA VAL A 87 -4.95 4.51 -2.32
C VAL A 87 -3.62 4.08 -2.90
N ALA A 88 -2.81 3.43 -2.07
CA ALA A 88 -1.45 3.06 -2.40
C ALA A 88 -1.43 1.78 -3.23
N ARG A 89 -0.52 1.73 -4.20
CA ARG A 89 -0.08 0.48 -4.81
C ARG A 89 0.88 -0.19 -3.84
N VAL A 90 0.52 -1.36 -3.35
CA VAL A 90 1.34 -2.19 -2.48
C VAL A 90 1.82 -3.38 -3.29
N GLU A 91 3.13 -3.57 -3.38
CA GLU A 91 3.74 -4.69 -4.10
C GLU A 91 4.24 -5.74 -3.11
N GLY A 92 3.73 -6.96 -3.22
CA GLY A 92 4.19 -8.11 -2.46
C GLY A 92 5.54 -8.63 -2.93
N ASN A 93 6.18 -9.46 -2.11
CA ASN A 93 7.40 -10.18 -2.52
C ASN A 93 7.16 -11.16 -3.68
N ASP A 94 5.91 -11.51 -3.95
CA ASP A 94 5.46 -12.27 -5.12
C ASP A 94 5.41 -11.44 -6.43
N ARG A 95 5.83 -10.16 -6.35
CA ARG A 95 5.85 -9.18 -7.46
C ARG A 95 4.46 -8.81 -7.99
N LYS A 96 3.40 -9.11 -7.25
CA LYS A 96 2.04 -8.65 -7.57
C LYS A 96 1.71 -7.40 -6.78
N SER A 97 1.01 -6.48 -7.43
CA SER A 97 0.51 -5.26 -6.83
C SER A 97 -0.97 -5.39 -6.50
N PHE A 98 -1.35 -4.82 -5.37
CA PHE A 98 -2.75 -4.64 -4.96
C PHE A 98 -2.94 -3.24 -4.40
N PHE A 99 -4.18 -2.78 -4.32
CA PHE A 99 -4.48 -1.48 -3.74
C PHE A 99 -4.79 -1.60 -2.26
N ALA A 100 -4.35 -0.61 -1.48
CA ALA A 100 -4.72 -0.50 -0.08
C ALA A 100 -4.92 0.97 0.31
N VAL A 101 -5.93 1.22 1.15
CA VAL A 101 -6.24 2.56 1.64
C VAL A 101 -5.44 2.82 2.90
N ALA A 102 -4.69 3.92 2.92
CA ALA A 102 -4.14 4.51 4.13
C ALA A 102 -4.75 5.89 4.36
N GLU A 103 -5.03 6.23 5.61
CA GLU A 103 -5.58 7.54 5.97
C GLU A 103 -4.79 8.24 7.08
N SER A 104 -4.85 9.57 7.07
CA SER A 104 -4.31 10.44 8.13
C SER A 104 -5.12 11.72 8.27
N THR A 105 -5.11 12.31 9.46
CA THR A 105 -5.59 13.68 9.69
C THR A 105 -4.53 14.74 9.37
N SER A 106 -3.29 14.32 9.11
CA SER A 106 -2.14 15.16 8.75
C SER A 106 -1.72 14.86 7.31
N PRO A 107 -1.39 15.87 6.48
CA PRO A 107 -0.98 15.63 5.10
C PRO A 107 0.42 15.02 4.98
N ILE A 108 1.20 14.96 6.07
CA ILE A 108 2.66 14.74 6.02
C ILE A 108 3.15 13.58 6.90
N ASP A 109 2.30 13.06 7.78
CA ASP A 109 2.62 11.97 8.71
C ASP A 109 1.35 11.27 9.21
N GLY A 110 1.52 10.21 10.01
CA GLY A 110 0.41 9.57 10.72
C GLY A 110 -0.47 8.66 9.86
N PHE A 111 -0.03 8.33 8.63
CA PHE A 111 -0.79 7.44 7.75
C PHE A 111 -0.85 6.02 8.33
N ARG A 112 -2.06 5.48 8.42
CA ARG A 112 -2.32 4.09 8.80
C ARG A 112 -3.16 3.41 7.73
N PHE A 113 -2.74 2.22 7.31
CA PHE A 113 -3.56 1.39 6.44
C PHE A 113 -4.82 0.94 7.17
N HIS A 114 -5.92 0.82 6.42
CA HIS A 114 -7.12 0.10 6.89
C HIS A 114 -6.78 -1.38 7.14
N ASP A 115 -7.61 -2.07 7.92
CA ASP A 115 -7.33 -3.45 8.31
C ASP A 115 -7.25 -4.42 7.13
N TYR A 116 -7.97 -4.13 6.05
CA TYR A 116 -7.96 -4.93 4.83
C TYR A 116 -7.54 -4.08 3.62
N PRO A 117 -6.81 -4.68 2.66
CA PRO A 117 -6.58 -4.04 1.37
C PRO A 117 -7.90 -3.90 0.60
N VAL A 118 -7.86 -3.16 -0.50
CA VAL A 118 -9.01 -2.96 -1.39
C VAL A 118 -9.36 -4.31 -2.02
N ARG A 119 -10.63 -4.71 -1.88
CA ARG A 119 -11.20 -5.83 -2.62
C ARG A 119 -11.68 -5.32 -3.98
N LEU A 120 -10.84 -5.50 -5.00
CA LEU A 120 -11.18 -5.21 -6.38
C LEU A 120 -11.95 -6.39 -6.99
N PRO A 121 -13.14 -6.19 -7.59
CA PRO A 121 -13.83 -7.26 -8.30
C PRO A 121 -13.01 -7.77 -9.49
N ASP A 122 -12.87 -9.09 -9.61
CA ASP A 122 -12.24 -9.72 -10.77
C ASP A 122 -13.23 -9.76 -11.95
N THR A 123 -13.24 -8.69 -12.75
CA THR A 123 -14.06 -8.57 -13.96
C THR A 123 -13.31 -8.96 -15.23
N CYS A 124 -11.99 -9.13 -15.13
CA CYS A 124 -11.08 -9.41 -16.24
C CYS A 124 -10.19 -10.60 -15.84
N PRO A 125 -10.62 -11.86 -16.06
CA PRO A 125 -9.94 -13.04 -15.52
C PRO A 125 -8.48 -13.23 -16.00
N GLU A 126 -8.10 -12.60 -17.09
CA GLU A 126 -6.75 -12.64 -17.67
C GLU A 126 -5.81 -11.58 -17.04
N GLU A 127 -6.34 -10.69 -16.20
CA GLU A 127 -5.56 -9.66 -15.52
C GLU A 127 -4.60 -10.32 -14.52
N THR A 128 -3.31 -9.99 -14.67
CA THR A 128 -2.24 -10.52 -13.83
C THR A 128 -1.72 -9.48 -12.84
N ASN A 129 -1.99 -8.19 -13.05
CA ASN A 129 -1.56 -7.12 -12.15
C ASN A 129 -2.41 -5.86 -12.28
N VAL A 130 -2.59 -5.12 -11.18
CA VAL A 130 -3.25 -3.81 -11.16
C VAL A 130 -2.41 -2.77 -10.47
N TYR A 131 -2.34 -1.56 -11.03
CA TYR A 131 -1.47 -0.53 -10.48
C TYR A 131 -1.84 0.90 -10.86
N ASP A 132 -1.28 1.83 -10.09
CA ASP A 132 -1.24 3.27 -10.37
C ASP A 132 -2.63 3.94 -10.54
N MET A 133 -3.54 3.63 -9.61
CA MET A 133 -4.89 4.19 -9.59
C MET A 133 -4.91 5.70 -9.38
N ARG A 134 -5.66 6.42 -10.22
CA ARG A 134 -6.00 7.83 -10.06
C ARG A 134 -7.44 7.94 -9.55
N LEU A 135 -7.62 8.75 -8.51
CA LEU A 135 -8.90 8.96 -7.87
C LEU A 135 -9.53 10.26 -8.37
N THR A 136 -10.80 10.21 -8.74
CA THR A 136 -11.59 11.37 -9.12
C THR A 136 -12.89 11.37 -8.32
N LYS A 137 -13.06 12.35 -7.44
CA LYS A 137 -14.36 12.64 -6.83
C LYS A 137 -15.17 13.45 -7.85
N HIS A 138 -16.07 12.78 -8.54
CA HIS A 138 -16.77 13.32 -9.68
C HIS A 138 -18.08 14.04 -9.25
N GLU A 139 -18.57 14.96 -10.08
CA GLU A 139 -19.75 15.78 -9.77
C GLU A 139 -21.06 14.99 -9.74
N ASP A 140 -21.07 13.79 -10.32
CA ASP A 140 -22.18 12.83 -10.28
C ASP A 140 -22.33 12.12 -8.92
N GLY A 141 -21.44 12.41 -7.97
CA GLY A 141 -21.45 11.89 -6.60
C GLY A 141 -20.58 10.65 -6.37
N TRP A 142 -19.97 10.08 -7.41
CA TRP A 142 -19.09 8.90 -7.28
C TRP A 142 -17.62 9.27 -7.07
N ILE A 143 -16.87 8.38 -6.43
CA ILE A 143 -15.41 8.40 -6.48
C ILE A 143 -14.96 7.32 -7.47
N TYR A 144 -14.39 7.74 -8.60
CA TYR A 144 -13.84 6.83 -9.59
C TYR A 144 -12.37 6.55 -9.33
N GLY A 145 -11.98 5.29 -9.47
CA GLY A 145 -10.60 4.84 -9.53
C GLY A 145 -10.28 4.34 -10.94
N VAL A 146 -9.43 5.06 -11.68
CA VAL A 146 -8.95 4.64 -13.01
C VAL A 146 -7.51 4.17 -12.87
N PHE A 147 -7.20 2.97 -13.33
CA PHE A 147 -5.91 2.30 -13.08
C PHE A 147 -5.42 1.51 -14.30
N CYS A 148 -4.16 1.07 -14.25
CA CYS A 148 -3.61 0.16 -15.25
C CYS A 148 -3.94 -1.29 -14.90
N SER A 149 -4.56 -1.99 -15.85
CA SER A 149 -4.88 -3.41 -15.86
C SER A 149 -3.91 -4.12 -16.80
N GLU A 150 -3.07 -5.01 -16.28
CA GLU A 150 -2.03 -5.67 -17.06
C GLU A 150 -2.31 -7.17 -17.23
N SER A 151 -2.22 -7.65 -18.47
CA SER A 151 -2.35 -9.06 -18.82
C SER A 151 -1.22 -9.51 -19.76
N LYS A 152 -1.02 -10.83 -19.87
CA LYS A 152 -0.04 -11.41 -20.79
C LYS A 152 -0.46 -11.17 -22.25
N ASP A 153 0.45 -10.72 -23.10
CA ASP A 153 0.23 -10.78 -24.55
C ASP A 153 0.43 -12.22 -25.03
N THR A 154 -0.67 -12.90 -25.37
CA THR A 154 -0.70 -14.30 -25.81
C THR A 154 -0.35 -14.48 -27.29
N SER A 155 -0.25 -13.38 -28.05
CA SER A 155 0.18 -13.41 -29.45
C SER A 155 1.70 -13.46 -29.62
N SER A 156 2.44 -13.14 -28.54
CA SER A 156 3.90 -13.13 -28.50
C SER A 156 4.46 -14.23 -27.60
N ALA A 157 5.49 -14.93 -28.08
CA ALA A 157 6.25 -15.90 -27.28
C ALA A 157 7.23 -15.23 -26.29
N ASP A 158 7.49 -13.92 -26.44
CA ASP A 158 8.33 -13.17 -25.51
C ASP A 158 7.64 -13.06 -24.16
N LEU A 159 8.22 -13.65 -23.12
CA LEU A 159 7.65 -13.66 -21.77
C LEU A 159 7.44 -12.26 -21.19
N SER A 160 8.18 -11.25 -21.66
CA SER A 160 8.04 -9.85 -21.24
C SER A 160 6.91 -9.09 -21.95
N ALA A 161 6.35 -9.63 -23.04
CA ALA A 161 5.25 -9.00 -23.75
C ALA A 161 3.96 -8.99 -22.90
N ALA A 162 3.45 -7.80 -22.63
CA ALA A 162 2.26 -7.57 -21.82
C ALA A 162 1.34 -6.55 -22.49
N ASN A 163 0.03 -6.75 -22.33
CA ASN A 163 -1.00 -5.80 -22.73
C ASN A 163 -1.40 -4.96 -21.51
N ALA A 164 -1.34 -3.65 -21.65
CA ALA A 164 -1.78 -2.70 -20.63
C ALA A 164 -3.09 -2.03 -21.07
N GLN A 165 -4.12 -2.11 -20.23
CA GLN A 165 -5.44 -1.54 -20.46
C GLN A 165 -5.85 -0.63 -19.29
N ALA A 166 -6.85 0.23 -19.52
CA ALA A 166 -7.41 1.06 -18.46
C ALA A 166 -8.56 0.33 -17.76
N GLY A 167 -8.39 0.02 -16.47
CA GLY A 167 -9.45 -0.43 -15.59
C GLY A 167 -10.16 0.75 -14.92
N ILE A 168 -11.44 0.59 -14.58
CA ILE A 168 -12.23 1.59 -13.84
C ILE A 168 -13.11 0.93 -12.79
N VAL A 169 -13.11 1.50 -11.59
CA VAL A 169 -14.04 1.18 -10.51
C VAL A 169 -14.63 2.45 -9.91
N ARG A 170 -15.72 2.31 -9.16
CA ARG A 170 -16.34 3.42 -8.43
C ARG A 170 -16.89 2.99 -7.08
N THR A 171 -16.96 3.93 -6.14
CA THR A 171 -17.58 3.78 -4.81
C THR A 171 -18.33 5.02 -4.38
#